data_AF-A0A1E3L4Q1-F1
#
_entry.id   AF-A0A1E3L4Q1-F1
#
_cell.length_a   1.000
_cell.length_b   1.000
_cell.length_c   1.000
_cell.angle_alpha   90.00
_cell.angle_beta   90.00
_cell.angle_gamma   90.00
#
_symmetry.space_group_name_H-M   'P 1'
#
loop_
_entity.id
_entity.type
_entity.pdbx_description
1 polymer ?
#
loop_
_entity_poly.entity_id
_entity_poly.type
_entity_poly.pdbx_seq_one_letter_code
_entity_poly.pdbx_strand_id
1 'polypeptide(L)'
;MKKIVLATMSSVILMGTVVSSVSAANLSEISSTATSVGEISVELQQKADPYVIFEDSQFKLSPSASQVLNTDELALVTTALQDANSQAKLALENDQVHAVVGDKGIKITYVQPSSGITIKSINTSSYADQEIFWWGYRYYFSHQLIQDIKNHPLYLTGGGSITTGVLNAILTKLGIYGWVANVLVGVYLIKGGQVLYADQGRGVYLDAFWGGTAGVVTFVTAKVYPA
;
A
#
# COMPACT_ATOMS: atom_id res chain seq x y z
N MET A 1 -23.74 10.77 -28.80
CA MET A 1 -22.91 11.71 -28.03
C MET A 1 -22.80 11.19 -26.61
N LYS A 2 -21.74 10.42 -26.31
CA LYS A 2 -21.50 9.86 -24.98
C LYS A 2 -20.76 10.90 -24.15
N LYS A 3 -21.38 11.37 -23.07
CA LYS A 3 -20.78 12.36 -22.16
C LYS A 3 -19.63 11.67 -21.41
N ILE A 4 -18.41 12.07 -21.71
CA ILE A 4 -17.23 11.76 -20.92
C ILE A 4 -17.34 12.65 -19.67
N VAL A 5 -17.74 12.06 -18.55
CA VAL A 5 -17.66 12.72 -17.24
C VAL A 5 -16.21 12.60 -16.80
N LEU A 6 -15.45 13.66 -17.04
CA LEU A 6 -14.10 13.86 -16.53
C LEU A 6 -14.23 14.17 -15.03
N ALA A 7 -14.26 13.13 -14.19
CA ALA A 7 -14.17 13.31 -12.74
C ALA A 7 -12.70 13.44 -12.35
N THR A 8 -12.19 14.68 -12.34
CA THR A 8 -10.97 15.05 -11.61
C THR A 8 -11.22 14.87 -10.12
N MET A 9 -11.02 13.64 -9.63
CA MET A 9 -10.99 13.34 -8.20
C MET A 9 -9.60 13.67 -7.67
N SER A 10 -9.42 14.91 -7.22
CA SER A 10 -8.35 15.28 -6.29
C SER A 10 -8.63 14.60 -4.95
N SER A 11 -8.25 13.32 -4.82
CA SER A 11 -8.32 12.62 -3.55
C SER A 11 -7.15 13.06 -2.68
N VAL A 12 -7.41 14.05 -1.82
CA VAL A 12 -6.60 14.30 -0.63
C VAL A 12 -6.90 13.15 0.33
N ILE A 13 -6.16 12.05 0.20
CA ILE A 13 -5.80 11.29 1.38
C ILE A 13 -4.57 12.00 1.92
N LEU A 14 -4.58 12.36 3.21
CA LEU A 14 -3.35 12.54 3.96
C LEU A 14 -2.60 11.20 3.93
N MET A 15 -1.98 10.87 2.79
CA MET A 15 -0.77 10.08 2.80
C MET A 15 0.14 10.91 3.70
N GLY A 16 0.37 10.42 4.93
CA GLY A 16 1.41 10.98 5.79
C GLY A 16 2.60 11.25 4.90
N THR A 17 3.03 12.51 4.86
CA THR A 17 3.97 13.01 3.86
C THR A 17 5.06 11.99 3.64
N VAL A 18 5.13 11.40 2.44
CA VAL A 18 6.32 10.65 2.04
C VAL A 18 7.44 11.68 2.15
N VAL A 19 8.31 11.57 3.14
CA VAL A 19 9.41 12.52 3.32
C VAL A 19 10.38 12.26 2.16
N SER A 20 10.07 12.84 1.01
CA SER A 20 10.90 12.80 -0.19
C SER A 20 11.84 14.00 -0.16
N SER A 21 12.71 14.07 0.84
CA SER A 21 13.81 15.03 0.83
C SER A 21 15.02 14.38 0.18
N VAL A 22 14.99 14.20 -1.14
CA VAL A 22 16.22 13.99 -1.92
C VAL A 22 16.15 14.87 -3.16
N SER A 23 16.66 16.10 -3.02
CA SER A 23 17.15 16.86 -4.16
C SER A 23 18.25 16.04 -4.84
N ALA A 24 18.16 15.89 -6.16
CA ALA A 24 19.09 15.13 -6.97
C ALA A 24 20.55 15.62 -6.81
N ALA A 25 21.29 15.03 -5.88
CA ALA A 25 22.75 15.00 -5.87
C ALA A 25 23.19 13.79 -5.03
N ASN A 26 23.98 12.91 -5.65
CA ASN A 26 24.72 11.80 -5.03
C ASN A 26 23.90 10.58 -4.57
N LEU A 27 23.57 9.72 -5.53
CA LEU A 27 23.10 8.33 -5.36
C LEU A 27 24.14 7.37 -4.72
N SER A 28 25.27 7.87 -4.20
CA SER A 28 26.37 7.04 -3.67
C SER A 28 26.45 7.01 -2.13
N GLU A 29 25.57 7.70 -1.41
CA GLU A 29 25.56 7.76 0.06
C GLU A 29 24.24 7.27 0.71
N ILE A 30 23.48 6.38 0.05
CA ILE A 30 22.32 5.70 0.69
C ILE A 30 22.79 4.52 1.55
N SER A 31 23.82 4.74 2.35
CA SER A 31 24.20 3.84 3.42
C SER A 31 24.91 4.70 4.46
N SER A 32 24.14 5.20 5.43
CA SER A 32 24.57 5.69 6.77
C SER A 32 23.72 6.89 7.21
N THR A 33 22.48 6.65 7.65
CA THR A 33 21.76 7.33 8.76
C THR A 33 20.24 7.13 8.65
N ALA A 34 19.79 5.87 8.74
CA ALA A 34 18.46 5.59 9.26
C ALA A 34 18.66 5.17 10.71
N THR A 35 18.55 6.12 11.63
CA THR A 35 18.32 5.82 13.04
C THR A 35 17.12 4.89 13.10
N SER A 36 17.28 3.69 13.66
CA SER A 36 16.27 2.62 13.72
C SER A 36 15.08 3.05 14.59
N VAL A 37 14.21 3.90 14.07
CA VAL A 37 12.85 4.04 14.60
C VAL A 37 12.14 2.77 14.12
N GLY A 38 11.87 1.86 15.05
CA GLY A 38 11.51 0.47 14.74
C GLY A 38 10.35 0.39 13.76
N GLU A 39 10.58 -0.29 12.64
CA GLU A 39 9.58 -0.62 11.64
C GLU A 39 9.04 -2.04 11.90
N ILE A 40 7.80 -2.32 11.47
CA ILE A 40 7.29 -3.68 11.51
C ILE A 40 8.01 -4.50 10.45
N SER A 41 8.86 -5.45 10.89
CA SER A 41 9.49 -6.42 10.00
C SER A 41 8.52 -7.55 9.64
N VAL A 42 8.82 -8.30 8.59
CA VAL A 42 8.03 -9.48 8.18
C VAL A 42 8.05 -10.56 9.26
N GLU A 43 9.17 -10.71 9.96
CA GLU A 43 9.33 -11.69 11.04
C GLU A 43 8.47 -11.29 12.25
N LEU A 44 8.49 -10.01 12.63
CA LEU A 44 7.64 -9.49 13.70
C LEU A 44 6.16 -9.59 13.33
N GLN A 45 5.81 -9.27 12.08
CA GLN A 45 4.46 -9.47 11.56
C GLN A 45 4.01 -10.92 11.76
N GLN A 46 4.77 -11.90 11.24
CA GLN A 46 4.42 -13.32 11.33
C GLN A 46 4.33 -13.82 12.78
N LYS A 47 5.19 -13.30 13.65
CA LYS A 47 5.23 -13.66 15.07
C LYS A 47 4.02 -13.12 15.84
N ALA A 48 3.59 -11.89 15.54
CA ALA A 48 2.48 -11.22 16.24
C ALA A 48 1.10 -11.53 15.64
N ASP A 49 1.00 -11.84 14.34
CA ASP A 49 -0.27 -12.05 13.62
C ASP A 49 -1.24 -13.02 14.31
N PRO A 50 -0.80 -14.18 14.87
CA PRO A 50 -1.69 -15.10 15.56
C PRO A 50 -2.35 -14.53 16.82
N TYR A 51 -1.81 -13.45 17.37
CA TYR A 51 -2.26 -12.82 18.60
C TYR A 51 -3.03 -11.52 18.35
N VAL A 52 -3.09 -11.03 17.11
CA VAL A 52 -3.87 -9.85 16.77
C VAL A 52 -5.29 -10.28 16.45
N ILE A 53 -6.24 -9.66 17.16
CA ILE A 53 -7.67 -9.89 17.02
C ILE A 53 -8.27 -8.65 16.36
N PHE A 54 -9.11 -8.85 15.34
CA PHE A 54 -9.85 -7.77 14.69
C PHE A 54 -11.33 -7.92 15.03
N GLU A 55 -11.82 -7.05 15.91
CA GLU A 55 -13.19 -7.06 16.42
C GLU A 55 -13.69 -5.63 16.56
N ASP A 56 -14.99 -5.41 16.32
CA ASP A 56 -15.63 -4.08 16.38
C ASP A 56 -14.94 -3.02 15.50
N SER A 57 -14.40 -3.43 14.35
CA SER A 57 -13.61 -2.58 13.43
C SER A 57 -12.30 -2.05 14.03
N GLN A 58 -11.79 -2.70 15.08
CA GLN A 58 -10.54 -2.34 15.74
C GLN A 58 -9.59 -3.54 15.84
N PHE A 59 -8.32 -3.28 15.63
CA PHE A 59 -7.24 -4.21 15.89
C PHE A 59 -6.85 -4.14 17.36
N LYS A 60 -6.82 -5.30 18.02
CA LYS A 60 -6.46 -5.47 19.44
C LYS A 60 -5.41 -6.56 19.57
N LEU A 61 -4.53 -6.43 20.55
CA LEU A 61 -3.55 -7.48 20.87
C LEU A 61 -4.09 -8.38 21.98
N SER A 62 -4.03 -9.69 21.78
CA SER A 62 -4.33 -10.67 22.81
C SER A 62 -3.33 -10.56 23.98
N PRO A 63 -3.78 -10.66 25.24
CA PRO A 63 -2.88 -10.66 26.41
C PRO A 63 -1.78 -11.73 26.33
N SER A 64 -2.06 -12.86 25.66
CA SER A 64 -1.10 -13.95 25.45
C SER A 64 0.12 -13.55 24.60
N ALA A 65 0.04 -12.45 23.83
CA ALA A 65 1.17 -11.97 23.03
C ALA A 65 2.40 -11.63 23.87
N SER A 66 2.20 -11.19 25.12
CA SER A 66 3.28 -10.86 26.07
C SER A 66 4.15 -12.05 26.46
N GLN A 67 3.70 -13.28 26.20
CA GLN A 67 4.48 -14.50 26.46
C GLN A 67 5.47 -14.82 25.32
N VAL A 68 5.28 -14.21 24.14
CA VAL A 68 6.02 -14.53 22.91
C VAL A 68 6.80 -13.33 22.39
N LEU A 69 6.23 -12.13 22.52
CA LEU A 69 6.87 -10.88 22.15
C LEU A 69 7.71 -10.34 23.31
N ASN A 70 8.92 -9.87 23.01
CA ASN A 70 9.72 -9.12 23.98
C ASN A 70 9.17 -7.70 24.15
N THR A 71 9.71 -6.94 25.12
CA THR A 71 9.23 -5.59 25.46
C THR A 71 9.25 -4.63 24.26
N ASP A 72 10.30 -4.66 23.45
CA ASP A 72 10.46 -3.75 22.31
C ASP A 72 9.50 -4.13 21.17
N GLU A 73 9.39 -5.43 20.88
CA GLU A 73 8.42 -5.97 19.92
C GLU A 73 6.98 -5.63 20.32
N LEU A 74 6.66 -5.75 21.61
CA LEU A 74 5.34 -5.42 22.13
C LEU A 74 5.02 -3.93 21.99
N ALA A 75 6.01 -3.06 22.26
CA ALA A 75 5.87 -1.62 22.06
C ALA A 75 5.62 -1.28 20.58
N LEU A 76 6.38 -1.88 19.66
CA LEU A 76 6.21 -1.68 18.22
C LEU A 76 4.86 -2.16 17.72
N VAL A 77 4.42 -3.35 18.11
CA VAL A 77 3.09 -3.88 17.75
C VAL A 77 1.98 -2.99 18.32
N THR A 78 2.13 -2.48 19.54
CA THR A 78 1.15 -1.58 20.15
C THR A 78 1.02 -0.28 19.36
N THR A 79 2.13 0.33 18.94
CA THR A 79 2.13 1.52 18.07
C THR A 79 1.49 1.22 16.71
N ALA A 80 1.84 0.10 16.09
CA ALA A 80 1.24 -0.33 14.82
C ALA A 80 -0.28 -0.51 14.92
N LEU A 81 -0.78 -1.05 16.03
CA LEU A 81 -2.22 -1.17 16.27
C LEU A 81 -2.90 0.20 16.42
N GLN A 82 -2.27 1.16 17.10
CA GLN A 82 -2.78 2.52 17.22
C GLN A 82 -2.85 3.22 15.85
N ASP A 83 -1.82 3.06 15.03
CA ASP A 83 -1.79 3.60 13.68
C ASP A 83 -2.85 2.96 12.80
N ALA A 84 -2.93 1.63 12.80
CA ALA A 84 -3.93 0.89 12.04
C ALA A 84 -5.34 1.28 12.44
N ASN A 85 -5.63 1.42 13.75
CA ASN A 85 -6.93 1.85 14.25
C ASN A 85 -7.25 3.31 13.89
N SER A 86 -6.24 4.18 13.85
CA SER A 86 -6.42 5.57 13.41
C SER A 86 -6.75 5.63 11.92
N GLN A 87 -6.02 4.88 11.09
CA GLN A 87 -6.27 4.80 9.64
C GLN A 87 -7.60 4.11 9.32
N ALA A 88 -7.93 3.05 10.05
CA ALA A 88 -9.22 2.36 10.01
C ALA A 88 -10.38 3.32 10.21
N LYS A 89 -10.31 4.11 11.30
CA LYS A 89 -11.32 5.12 11.63
C LYS A 89 -11.44 6.16 10.53
N LEU A 90 -10.31 6.72 10.07
CA LEU A 90 -10.30 7.69 8.98
C LEU A 90 -10.91 7.13 7.70
N ALA A 91 -10.65 5.87 7.36
CA ALA A 91 -11.23 5.24 6.17
C ALA A 91 -12.75 5.03 6.30
N LEU A 92 -13.23 4.61 7.47
CA LEU A 92 -14.64 4.35 7.74
C LEU A 92 -15.48 5.63 7.84
N GLU A 93 -14.88 6.74 8.28
CA GLU A 93 -15.55 8.05 8.42
C GLU A 93 -15.44 8.91 7.14
N ASN A 94 -14.70 8.48 6.12
CA ASN A 94 -14.44 9.29 4.93
C ASN A 94 -15.47 9.04 3.82
N ASP A 95 -16.32 10.04 3.56
CA ASP A 95 -17.36 10.00 2.53
C ASP A 95 -16.85 9.91 1.07
N GLN A 96 -15.56 10.18 0.83
CA GLN A 96 -14.94 10.11 -0.50
C GLN A 96 -14.49 8.70 -0.88
N VAL A 97 -14.43 7.78 0.09
CA VAL A 97 -14.09 6.39 -0.13
C VAL A 97 -15.16 5.49 0.46
N HIS A 98 -15.20 4.25 0.02
CA HIS A 98 -16.10 3.24 0.56
C HIS A 98 -15.27 2.21 1.28
N ALA A 99 -15.22 2.35 2.60
CA ALA A 99 -14.58 1.40 3.48
C ALA A 99 -15.59 0.34 3.94
N VAL A 100 -15.16 -0.92 3.94
CA VAL A 100 -15.94 -2.06 4.38
C VAL A 100 -15.11 -2.83 5.39
N VAL A 101 -15.72 -3.16 6.53
CA VAL A 101 -15.10 -4.00 7.55
C VAL A 101 -15.04 -5.45 7.03
N GLY A 102 -13.83 -5.94 6.85
CA GLY A 102 -13.53 -7.31 6.46
C GLY A 102 -13.30 -8.24 7.65
N ASP A 103 -12.85 -9.46 7.37
CA ASP A 103 -12.65 -10.48 8.41
C ASP A 103 -11.38 -10.24 9.23
N LYS A 104 -10.34 -9.68 8.60
CA LYS A 104 -9.02 -9.46 9.22
C LYS A 104 -8.51 -8.03 9.08
N GLY A 105 -9.33 -7.14 8.54
CA GLY A 105 -8.89 -5.81 8.14
C GLY A 105 -10.02 -4.98 7.57
N ILE A 106 -9.66 -3.84 7.00
CA ILE A 106 -10.62 -2.90 6.42
C ILE A 106 -10.33 -2.77 4.95
N LYS A 107 -11.34 -3.14 4.16
CA LYS A 107 -11.33 -3.01 2.73
C LYS A 107 -11.62 -1.57 2.35
N ILE A 108 -10.76 -0.95 1.51
CA ILE A 108 -11.06 0.37 0.95
C ILE A 108 -11.37 0.22 -0.54
N THR A 109 -12.51 0.76 -0.95
CA THR A 109 -12.98 0.79 -2.34
C THR A 109 -13.24 2.23 -2.75
N TYR A 110 -12.80 2.64 -3.93
CA TYR A 110 -13.01 4.02 -4.44
C TYR A 110 -14.21 4.13 -5.40
N VAL A 111 -14.86 3.00 -5.67
CA VAL A 111 -16.03 2.91 -6.54
C VAL A 111 -17.15 2.31 -5.72
N GLN A 112 -18.32 2.95 -5.72
CA GLN A 112 -19.52 2.39 -5.11
C GLN A 112 -19.85 1.03 -5.73
N PRO A 113 -20.04 -0.04 -4.94
CA PRO A 113 -20.48 -1.31 -5.47
C PRO A 113 -21.88 -1.14 -6.06
N SER A 114 -22.00 -1.32 -7.38
CA SER A 114 -23.23 -1.12 -8.15
C SER A 114 -24.26 -2.24 -7.97
N SER A 115 -23.84 -3.41 -7.43
CA SER A 115 -24.62 -4.64 -7.43
C SER A 115 -25.15 -5.07 -6.05
N GLY A 116 -24.99 -4.26 -5.00
CA GLY A 116 -25.33 -4.64 -3.63
C GLY A 116 -24.47 -5.78 -3.03
N ILE A 117 -23.51 -6.29 -3.81
CA ILE A 117 -22.51 -7.26 -3.34
C ILE A 117 -21.33 -6.48 -2.76
N THR A 118 -21.14 -6.62 -1.46
CA THR A 118 -20.04 -5.99 -0.75
C THR A 118 -18.86 -6.94 -0.67
N ILE A 119 -17.76 -6.62 -1.36
CA ILE A 119 -16.51 -7.35 -1.25
C ILE A 119 -15.78 -6.86 0.01
N LYS A 120 -15.39 -7.80 0.87
CA LYS A 120 -14.83 -7.54 2.21
C LYS A 120 -13.32 -7.69 2.30
N SER A 121 -12.67 -8.08 1.23
CA SER A 121 -11.23 -8.31 1.14
C SER A 121 -10.72 -7.91 -0.25
N ILE A 122 -9.43 -8.06 -0.52
CA ILE A 122 -8.87 -7.83 -1.86
C ILE A 122 -9.62 -8.56 -2.97
N ASN A 123 -10.13 -7.77 -3.93
CA ASN A 123 -10.72 -8.22 -5.16
C ASN A 123 -9.65 -8.33 -6.26
N THR A 124 -9.17 -9.55 -6.50
CA THR A 124 -8.19 -9.84 -7.55
C THR A 124 -8.75 -9.72 -8.98
N SER A 125 -10.07 -9.51 -9.13
CA SER A 125 -10.67 -9.20 -10.44
C SER A 125 -10.68 -7.70 -10.73
N SER A 126 -10.31 -6.85 -9.77
CA SER A 126 -10.20 -5.41 -9.98
C SER A 126 -8.84 -5.03 -10.56
N TYR A 127 -8.75 -3.86 -11.19
CA TYR A 127 -7.51 -3.41 -11.83
C TYR A 127 -6.40 -3.09 -10.83
N ALA A 128 -6.78 -2.51 -9.69
CA ALA A 128 -5.97 -2.32 -8.51
C ALA A 128 -6.88 -2.28 -7.28
N ASP A 129 -6.36 -2.69 -6.14
CA ASP A 129 -7.14 -2.78 -4.91
C ASP A 129 -6.29 -2.61 -3.65
N GLN A 130 -6.92 -2.29 -2.52
CA GLN A 130 -6.19 -2.13 -1.26
C GLN A 130 -6.98 -2.57 -0.02
N GLU A 131 -6.28 -2.92 1.05
CA GLU A 131 -6.82 -3.33 2.35
C GLU A 131 -5.89 -2.90 3.48
N ILE A 132 -6.44 -2.40 4.58
CA ILE A 132 -5.72 -2.05 5.81
C ILE A 132 -5.64 -3.28 6.72
N PHE A 133 -4.45 -3.55 7.23
CA PHE A 133 -4.17 -4.53 8.29
C PHE A 133 -3.49 -3.86 9.48
N TRP A 134 -3.39 -4.57 10.60
CA TRP A 134 -2.71 -4.08 11.80
C TRP A 134 -1.25 -3.69 11.56
N TRP A 135 -0.58 -4.38 10.63
CA TRP A 135 0.84 -4.20 10.31
C TRP A 135 1.09 -3.17 9.19
N GLY A 136 0.05 -2.75 8.45
CA GLY A 136 0.22 -1.87 7.29
C GLY A 136 -0.90 -1.95 6.27
N TYR A 137 -0.55 -1.67 5.01
CA TYR A 137 -1.44 -1.82 3.86
C TYR A 137 -1.02 -3.00 3.00
N ARG A 138 -2.01 -3.73 2.50
CA ARG A 138 -1.82 -4.60 1.34
C ARG A 138 -2.44 -3.95 0.11
N TYR A 139 -1.64 -3.82 -0.92
CA TYR A 139 -2.07 -3.40 -2.24
C TYR A 139 -2.04 -4.59 -3.19
N TYR A 140 -2.99 -4.60 -4.13
CA TYR A 140 -3.04 -5.52 -5.24
C TYR A 140 -3.01 -4.73 -6.55
N PHE A 141 -2.16 -5.17 -7.47
CA PHE A 141 -2.10 -4.68 -8.85
C PHE A 141 -2.36 -5.83 -9.79
N SER A 142 -3.37 -5.71 -10.65
CA SER A 142 -3.75 -6.79 -11.55
C SER A 142 -2.67 -7.11 -12.59
N HIS A 143 -2.70 -8.35 -13.10
CA HIS A 143 -1.88 -8.72 -14.26
C HIS A 143 -2.08 -7.74 -15.42
N GLN A 144 -3.34 -7.39 -15.71
CA GLN A 144 -3.67 -6.45 -16.77
C GLN A 144 -2.99 -5.09 -16.56
N LEU A 145 -3.01 -4.54 -15.34
CA LEU A 145 -2.33 -3.28 -15.02
C LEU A 145 -0.82 -3.36 -15.28
N ILE A 146 -0.18 -4.43 -14.82
CA ILE A 146 1.25 -4.63 -15.03
C ILE A 146 1.58 -4.75 -16.53
N GLN A 147 0.76 -5.48 -17.29
CA GLN A 147 0.93 -5.59 -18.74
C GLN A 147 0.68 -4.28 -19.48
N ASP A 148 -0.32 -3.49 -19.08
CA ASP A 148 -0.59 -2.18 -19.68
C ASP A 148 0.59 -1.23 -19.48
N ILE A 149 1.24 -1.27 -18.31
CA ILE A 149 2.47 -0.50 -18.06
C ILE A 149 3.61 -0.98 -18.95
N LYS A 150 3.87 -2.30 -19.02
CA LYS A 150 4.96 -2.90 -19.81
C LYS A 150 4.78 -2.70 -21.32
N ASN A 151 3.55 -2.76 -21.80
CA ASN A 151 3.23 -2.62 -23.22
C ASN A 151 3.09 -1.16 -23.64
N HIS A 152 3.13 -0.21 -22.71
CA HIS A 152 3.02 1.20 -23.06
C HIS A 152 4.27 1.66 -23.84
N PRO A 153 4.13 2.43 -24.94
CA PRO A 153 5.25 2.81 -25.81
C PRO A 153 6.44 3.43 -25.07
N LEU A 154 6.17 4.28 -24.07
CA LEU A 154 7.22 4.92 -23.26
C LEU A 154 8.09 3.92 -22.48
N TYR A 155 7.52 2.79 -22.04
CA TYR A 155 8.29 1.73 -21.37
C TYR A 155 9.18 0.99 -22.38
N LEU A 156 8.62 0.64 -23.54
CA LEU A 156 9.34 -0.05 -24.61
C LEU A 156 10.51 0.79 -25.15
N THR A 157 10.30 2.09 -25.37
CA THR A 157 11.36 3.00 -25.83
C THR A 157 12.45 3.23 -24.78
N GLY A 158 12.15 3.04 -23.50
CA GLY A 158 13.12 3.13 -22.40
C GLY A 158 13.96 1.87 -22.20
N GLY A 159 13.78 0.84 -23.05
CA GLY A 159 14.56 -0.40 -23.00
C GLY A 159 14.35 -1.21 -21.71
N GLY A 160 13.17 -1.15 -21.10
CA GLY A 160 12.86 -1.83 -19.83
C GLY A 160 13.39 -1.13 -18.58
N SER A 161 14.12 -0.01 -18.75
CA SER A 161 14.43 0.92 -17.66
C SER A 161 13.41 2.06 -17.67
N ILE A 162 12.66 2.22 -16.59
CA ILE A 162 11.69 3.30 -16.45
C ILE A 162 12.14 4.26 -15.35
N THR A 163 12.16 5.56 -15.64
CA THR A 163 12.37 6.58 -14.62
C THR A 163 11.04 6.90 -13.94
N THR A 164 11.08 7.44 -12.72
CA THR A 164 9.90 7.92 -11.98
C THR A 164 9.00 8.82 -12.84
N GLY A 165 9.59 9.74 -13.61
CA GLY A 165 8.86 10.64 -14.50
C GLY A 165 8.16 9.91 -15.65
N VAL A 166 8.83 8.91 -16.24
CA VAL A 166 8.24 8.10 -17.31
C VAL A 166 7.11 7.22 -16.75
N LEU A 167 7.30 6.59 -15.59
CA LEU A 167 6.25 5.78 -14.94
C LEU A 167 5.02 6.65 -14.63
N ASN A 168 5.22 7.84 -14.06
CA ASN A 168 4.11 8.76 -13.81
C ASN A 168 3.38 9.17 -15.11
N ALA A 169 4.11 9.43 -16.19
CA ALA A 169 3.52 9.75 -17.49
C ALA A 169 2.70 8.57 -18.07
N ILE A 170 3.18 7.33 -17.92
CA ILE A 170 2.43 6.12 -18.33
C ILE A 170 1.13 6.02 -17.52
N LEU A 171 1.22 6.09 -16.20
CA LEU A 171 0.08 5.95 -15.29
C LEU A 171 -0.97 7.04 -15.53
N THR A 172 -0.54 8.28 -15.77
CA THR A 172 -1.41 9.38 -16.15
C THR A 172 -2.12 9.10 -17.48
N LYS A 173 -1.40 8.59 -18.49
CA LYS A 173 -1.98 8.26 -19.80
C LYS A 173 -2.95 7.07 -19.75
N LEU A 174 -2.69 6.11 -18.88
CA LEU A 174 -3.58 4.97 -18.64
C LEU A 174 -4.81 5.36 -17.81
N GLY A 175 -4.90 6.61 -17.32
CA GLY A 175 -6.03 7.06 -16.51
C GLY A 175 -6.08 6.38 -15.13
N ILE A 176 -4.93 5.95 -14.62
CA ILE A 176 -4.81 5.27 -13.33
C ILE A 176 -5.24 6.22 -12.21
N TYR A 177 -6.00 5.70 -11.24
CA TYR A 177 -6.37 6.45 -10.05
C TYR A 177 -5.13 7.01 -9.35
N GLY A 178 -5.18 8.27 -8.90
CA GLY A 178 -4.02 8.96 -8.34
C GLY A 178 -3.36 8.21 -7.18
N TRP A 179 -4.14 7.56 -6.31
CA TRP A 179 -3.60 6.76 -5.20
C TRP A 179 -2.79 5.55 -5.70
N VAL A 180 -3.28 4.82 -6.71
CA VAL A 180 -2.57 3.67 -7.33
C VAL A 180 -1.27 4.17 -7.94
N ALA A 181 -1.33 5.31 -8.64
CA ALA A 181 -0.16 5.87 -9.30
C ALA A 181 0.92 6.29 -8.28
N ASN A 182 0.52 6.95 -7.19
CA ASN A 182 1.42 7.37 -6.11
C ASN A 182 2.10 6.16 -5.44
N VAL A 183 1.35 5.10 -5.15
CA VAL A 183 1.91 3.87 -4.55
C VAL A 183 2.90 3.21 -5.50
N LEU A 184 2.54 3.02 -6.78
CA LEU A 184 3.44 2.42 -7.78
C LEU A 184 4.73 3.22 -7.95
N VAL A 185 4.63 4.55 -8.02
CA VAL A 185 5.80 5.43 -8.14
C VAL A 185 6.67 5.38 -6.88
N GLY A 186 6.07 5.44 -5.69
CA GLY A 186 6.77 5.39 -4.42
C GLY A 186 7.53 4.07 -4.21
N VAL A 187 6.90 2.95 -4.54
CA VAL A 187 7.53 1.63 -4.48
C VAL A 187 8.63 1.50 -5.52
N TYR A 188 8.41 2.00 -6.74
CA TYR A 188 9.42 1.94 -7.80
C TYR A 188 10.69 2.72 -7.44
N LEU A 189 10.57 3.87 -6.77
CA LEU A 189 11.73 4.64 -6.29
C LEU A 189 12.63 3.84 -5.34
N ILE A 190 12.04 2.97 -4.51
CA ILE A 190 12.75 2.25 -3.45
C ILE A 190 13.16 0.84 -3.90
N LYS A 191 12.30 0.15 -4.64
CA LYS A 191 12.43 -1.26 -5.04
C LYS A 191 12.62 -1.46 -6.53
N GLY A 192 12.75 -0.37 -7.31
CA GLY A 192 12.90 -0.41 -8.76
C GLY A 192 11.73 -1.11 -9.45
N GLY A 193 12.04 -1.83 -10.53
CA GLY A 193 11.04 -2.57 -11.31
C GLY A 193 10.45 -3.81 -10.63
N GLN A 194 10.74 -4.09 -9.36
CA GLN A 194 10.26 -5.31 -8.68
C GLN A 194 8.74 -5.50 -8.80
N VAL A 195 7.94 -4.43 -8.65
CA VAL A 195 6.48 -4.51 -8.81
C VAL A 195 6.06 -4.90 -10.23
N LEU A 196 6.84 -4.54 -11.24
CA LEU A 196 6.56 -4.90 -12.63
C LEU A 196 7.02 -6.33 -12.93
N TYR A 197 8.17 -6.76 -12.39
CA TYR A 197 8.75 -8.07 -12.70
C TYR A 197 8.24 -9.21 -11.81
N ALA A 198 7.59 -8.92 -10.68
CA ALA A 198 7.00 -9.93 -9.80
C ALA A 198 5.73 -10.58 -10.36
N ASP A 199 5.11 -10.00 -11.38
CA ASP A 199 3.89 -10.54 -11.99
C ASP A 199 4.15 -11.87 -12.72
N GLN A 200 3.43 -12.92 -12.29
CA GLN A 200 3.47 -14.28 -12.87
C GLN A 200 2.16 -14.66 -13.58
N GLY A 201 1.38 -13.67 -14.05
CA GLY A 201 0.12 -13.91 -14.78
C GLY A 201 -1.14 -13.68 -13.95
N ARG A 202 -1.00 -13.32 -12.66
CA ARG A 202 -2.13 -13.13 -11.73
C ARG A 202 -2.14 -11.74 -11.07
N GLY A 203 -1.13 -10.92 -11.37
CA GLY A 203 -0.90 -9.65 -10.69
C GLY A 203 0.11 -9.79 -9.55
N VAL A 204 0.17 -8.74 -8.74
CA VAL A 204 1.21 -8.54 -7.72
C VAL A 204 0.58 -8.03 -6.45
N TYR A 205 0.99 -8.61 -5.33
CA TYR A 205 0.78 -8.05 -4.00
C TYR A 205 1.97 -7.19 -3.59
N LEU A 206 1.64 -6.10 -2.92
CA LEU A 206 2.57 -5.23 -2.24
C LEU A 206 2.09 -5.05 -0.79
N ASP A 207 2.86 -5.57 0.15
CA ASP A 207 2.65 -5.34 1.58
C ASP A 207 3.56 -4.19 2.01
N ALA A 208 2.99 -3.08 2.43
CA ALA A 208 3.72 -1.91 2.88
C ALA A 208 3.44 -1.68 4.37
N PHE A 209 4.51 -1.64 5.16
CA PHE A 209 4.43 -1.65 6.62
C PHE A 209 4.34 -0.24 7.18
N TRP A 210 3.80 -0.11 8.39
CA TRP A 210 3.90 1.16 9.13
C TRP A 210 5.38 1.50 9.35
N GLY A 211 5.79 2.69 8.92
CA GLY A 211 7.06 3.28 9.34
C GLY A 211 6.86 3.77 10.77
N GLY A 212 7.86 3.64 11.65
CA GLY A 212 7.72 3.95 13.09
C GLY A 212 7.35 5.40 13.48
N THR A 213 6.85 6.21 12.53
CA THR A 213 6.19 7.49 12.73
C THR A 213 4.70 7.37 12.36
N ALA A 214 3.83 7.84 13.26
CA ALA A 214 2.38 7.63 13.19
C ALA A 214 1.77 7.90 11.81
N GLY A 215 1.10 6.88 11.26
CA GLY A 215 0.33 6.96 10.01
C GLY A 215 1.15 7.07 8.72
N VAL A 216 2.48 6.98 8.78
CA VAL A 216 3.34 6.93 7.60
C VAL A 216 3.60 5.49 7.21
N VAL A 217 3.41 5.16 5.94
CA VAL A 217 3.75 3.84 5.39
C VAL A 217 5.15 3.91 4.81
N THR A 218 5.99 2.93 5.12
CA THR A 218 7.33 2.80 4.55
C THR A 218 7.32 1.80 3.40
N PHE A 219 7.99 2.14 2.30
CA PHE A 219 8.22 1.22 1.19
C PHE A 219 9.59 0.55 1.26
N VAL A 220 10.45 0.91 2.23
CA VAL A 220 11.79 0.33 2.40
C VAL A 220 11.69 -1.16 2.74
N THR A 221 10.89 -1.48 3.75
CA THR A 221 10.62 -2.85 4.19
C THR A 221 9.47 -3.52 3.45
N ALA A 222 8.86 -2.86 2.47
CA ALA A 222 7.73 -3.42 1.77
C ALA A 222 8.05 -4.76 1.06
N LYS A 223 7.08 -5.65 1.00
CA LYS A 223 7.22 -6.95 0.35
C LYS A 223 6.45 -6.94 -0.96
N VAL A 224 7.13 -7.23 -2.06
CA VAL A 224 6.53 -7.37 -3.40
C VAL A 224 6.56 -8.84 -3.79
N TYR A 225 5.43 -9.42 -4.16
CA TYR A 225 5.32 -10.84 -4.50
C TYR A 225 4.15 -11.13 -5.46
N PRO A 226 4.20 -12.24 -6.22
CA PRO A 226 3.11 -12.63 -7.12
C PRO A 226 1.80 -12.87 -6.36
N ALA A 227 0.68 -12.63 -7.04
CA ALA A 227 -0.66 -12.84 -6.50
C ALA A 227 -1.24 -14.26 -6.60
#